data_AF-A0A181ZGE1-F1
#
_entry.id   AF-A0A181ZGE1-F1
#
_cell.length_a   1.000
_cell.length_b   1.000
_cell.length_c   1.000
_cell.angle_alpha   90.00
_cell.angle_beta   90.00
_cell.angle_gamma   90.00
#
_symmetry.space_group_name_H-M   'P 1'
#
loop_
_entity.id
_entity.type
_entity.pdbx_description
1 polymer ?
#
loop_
_entity_poly.entity_id
_entity_poly.type
_entity_poly.pdbx_seq_one_letter_code
_entity_poly.pdbx_strand_id
1 'polypeptide(L)' 'MASNYRLILGGTEIHLDPSHQWTDEELWSLLRASTPKSLPVQGGGSVTFMPGPGVAVVRHEAGGQVF' A
#
# COMPACT_ATOMS: atom_id res chain seq x y z
N MET A 1 -1.48 16.57 -3.28
CA MET A 1 -2.69 15.71 -3.33
C MET A 1 -2.33 14.40 -2.64
N ALA A 2 -3.05 14.01 -1.59
CA ALA A 2 -2.82 12.73 -0.93
C ALA A 2 -3.27 11.61 -1.88
N SER A 3 -2.32 10.77 -2.32
CA SER A 3 -2.65 9.61 -3.15
C SER A 3 -3.10 8.48 -2.23
N ASN A 4 -4.24 7.86 -2.53
CA ASN A 4 -4.72 6.71 -1.77
C ASN A 4 -4.02 5.47 -2.32
N TYR A 5 -3.46 4.61 -1.46
CA TYR A 5 -2.81 3.38 -1.90
C TYR A 5 -3.49 2.16 -1.30
N ARG A 6 -3.48 1.07 -2.05
CA ARG A 6 -3.95 -0.24 -1.61
C ARG A 6 -2.81 -1.25 -1.72
N LEU A 7 -2.67 -2.07 -0.70
CA LEU A 7 -1.77 -3.21 -0.66
C LEU A 7 -2.59 -4.47 -0.95
N ILE A 8 -2.15 -5.28 -1.90
CA ILE A 8 -2.73 -6.59 -2.20
C ILE A 8 -1.81 -7.65 -1.61
N LEU A 9 -2.30 -8.44 -0.66
CA LEU A 9 -1.57 -9.55 -0.03
C LEU A 9 -2.33 -10.85 -0.27
N GLY A 10 -1.78 -11.74 -1.10
CA GLY A 10 -2.40 -13.05 -1.34
C GLY A 10 -3.84 -12.97 -1.87
N GLY A 11 -4.16 -11.92 -2.63
CA GLY A 11 -5.50 -11.65 -3.15
C GLY A 11 -6.44 -10.86 -2.22
N THR A 12 -5.99 -10.53 -1.00
CA THR A 12 -6.73 -9.64 -0.09
C THR A 12 -6.31 -8.19 -0.31
N GLU A 13 -7.28 -7.30 -0.53
CA GLU A 13 -7.03 -5.86 -0.63
C GLU A 13 -7.05 -5.19 0.75
N ILE A 14 -6.01 -4.41 1.03
CA ILE A 14 -5.83 -3.68 2.29
C ILE A 14 -5.60 -2.21 1.96
N HIS A 15 -6.49 -1.36 2.46
CA HIS A 15 -6.41 0.08 2.23
C HIS A 15 -5.40 0.69 3.19
N LEU A 16 -4.38 1.39 2.66
CA LEU A 16 -3.42 2.11 3.49
C LEU A 16 -4.06 3.38 4.04
N ASP A 17 -3.52 3.87 5.16
CA ASP A 17 -4.02 5.07 5.81
C ASP A 17 -3.94 6.29 4.86
N PRO A 18 -5.09 6.91 4.50
CA PRO A 18 -5.14 8.04 3.58
C PRO A 18 -4.66 9.36 4.22
N SER A 19 -4.57 9.42 5.55
CA SER A 19 -4.02 10.58 6.26
C SER A 19 -2.49 10.64 6.15
N HIS A 20 -1.86 9.51 5.88
CA HIS A 20 -0.44 9.42 5.61
C HIS A 20 -0.16 9.74 4.13
N GLN A 21 0.71 10.70 3.86
CA GLN A 21 1.11 11.07 2.50
C GLN A 21 2.14 10.09 1.95
N TRP A 22 1.67 8.93 1.51
CA TRP A 22 2.50 7.92 0.88
C TRP A 22 3.15 8.41 -0.41
N THR A 23 4.45 8.13 -0.55
CA THR A 23 5.20 8.39 -1.78
C THR A 23 5.47 7.09 -2.53
N ASP A 24 5.58 7.18 -3.86
CA ASP A 24 5.92 6.01 -4.70
C ASP A 24 7.26 5.41 -4.26
N GLU A 25 8.27 6.25 -3.97
CA GLU A 25 9.60 5.80 -3.52
C GLU A 25 9.56 5.02 -2.21
N GLU A 26 8.80 5.50 -1.22
CA GLU A 26 8.62 4.80 0.05
C GLU A 26 7.98 3.43 -0.15
N LEU A 27 6.91 3.36 -0.93
CA LEU A 27 6.21 2.10 -1.22
C LEU A 27 7.09 1.13 -2.02
N TRP A 28 7.86 1.63 -2.98
CA TRP A 28 8.85 0.82 -3.71
C TRP A 28 9.96 0.30 -2.80
N SER A 29 10.45 1.12 -1.87
CA SER A 29 11.44 0.72 -0.87
C SER A 29 10.90 -0.39 0.04
N LEU A 30 9.63 -0.28 0.44
CA LEU A 30 8.94 -1.29 1.24
C LEU A 30 8.84 -2.63 0.49
N LEU A 31 8.49 -2.60 -0.81
CA LEU A 31 8.39 -3.81 -1.64
C LEU A 31 9.73 -4.51 -1.89
N ARG A 32 10.85 -3.78 -1.83
CA ARG A 32 12.20 -4.33 -2.02
C ARG A 32 12.86 -4.80 -0.73
N ALA A 33 12.25 -4.53 0.42
CA ALA A 33 12.84 -4.91 1.69
C ALA A 33 12.83 -6.43 1.88
N SER A 34 13.90 -6.97 2.45
CA SER A 34 14.02 -8.39 2.80
C SER A 34 13.54 -8.71 4.22
N THR A 35 12.91 -7.75 4.89
CA THR A 35 12.41 -7.86 6.25
C THR A 35 10.93 -7.49 6.32
N PRO A 36 10.18 -8.01 7.32
CA PRO A 36 8.79 -7.65 7.51
C PRO A 36 8.61 -6.14 7.66
N LYS A 37 7.59 -5.61 7.00
CA LYS A 37 7.21 -4.19 7.06
C LYS A 37 5.82 -4.04 7.60
N SER A 38 5.63 -3.01 8.41
CA SER A 38 4.33 -2.64 8.98
C SER A 38 3.88 -1.33 8.38
N LEU A 39 2.66 -1.29 7.83
CA LEU A 39 2.06 -0.08 7.28
C LEU A 39 0.75 0.24 8.01
N PRO A 40 0.49 1.51 8.38
CA PRO A 40 -0.79 1.92 8.89
C PRO A 40 -1.87 1.75 7.82
N VAL A 41 -3.04 1.26 8.25
CA VAL A 41 -4.18 0.95 7.38
C VAL A 41 -5.37 1.84 7.69
N GLN A 42 -6.27 2.00 6.72
CA GLN A 42 -7.51 2.73 6.89
C GLN A 42 -8.37 2.06 7.97
N GLY A 43 -8.88 2.84 8.92
CA GLY A 43 -9.70 2.35 10.03
C GLY A 43 -8.97 2.19 11.37
N GLY A 44 -7.66 2.49 11.40
CA GLY A 44 -6.84 2.40 12.60
C GLY A 44 -6.20 1.02 12.77
N GLY A 45 -4.91 1.01 13.06
CA GLY A 45 -4.09 -0.20 13.15
C GLY A 45 -3.03 -0.26 12.05
N SER A 46 -2.32 -1.39 11.97
CA SER A 46 -1.29 -1.62 10.96
C SER A 46 -1.34 -3.05 10.43
N VAL A 47 -0.96 -3.21 9.17
CA VAL A 47 -0.71 -4.52 8.57
C VAL A 47 0.79 -4.78 8.55
N THR A 48 1.19 -5.94 9.06
CA THR A 48 2.57 -6.42 8.94
C THR A 48 2.62 -7.49 7.87
N PHE A 49 3.51 -7.33 6.88
CA PHE A 49 3.69 -8.28 5.79
C PHE A 49 5.16 -8.48 5.46
N MET A 50 5.48 -9.62 4.85
CA MET A 50 6.79 -9.86 4.25
C MET A 50 6.73 -9.46 2.78
N PRO A 51 7.58 -8.52 2.31
CA PRO A 51 7.65 -8.19 0.90
C PRO A 51 8.11 -9.40 0.08
N GLY A 52 7.47 -9.63 -1.07
CA GLY A 52 7.79 -10.78 -1.90
C GLY A 52 6.73 -11.10 -2.97
N PRO A 53 6.84 -12.26 -3.62
CA PRO A 53 5.87 -12.72 -4.61
C PRO A 53 4.48 -12.81 -4.00
N GLY A 54 3.50 -12.14 -4.60
CA GLY A 54 2.11 -12.08 -4.10
C GLY A 54 1.79 -10.83 -3.27
N VAL A 55 2.74 -9.90 -3.14
CA VAL A 55 2.51 -8.55 -2.63
C VAL A 55 2.51 -7.56 -3.79
N ALA A 56 1.45 -6.77 -3.92
CA ALA A 56 1.39 -5.67 -4.88
C ALA A 56 0.90 -4.39 -4.21
N VAL A 57 1.42 -3.24 -4.64
CA VAL A 57 0.93 -1.93 -4.21
C VAL A 57 0.29 -1.24 -5.41
N VAL A 58 -0.94 -0.77 -5.23
CA VAL A 58 -1.73 -0.12 -6.26
C VAL A 58 -2.05 1.30 -5.80
N ARG A 59 -1.64 2.29 -6.60
CA ARG A 59 -2.05 3.68 -6.42
C ARG A 59 -3.48 3.85 -6.93
N HIS A 60 -4.35 4.33 -6.06
CA HIS A 60 -5.71 4.70 -6.40
C HIS A 60 -5.77 6.20 -6.64
N GLU A 61 -5.73 6.59 -7.91
CA GLU A 61 -5.96 7.97 -8.30
C GLU A 61 -7.44 8.29 -8.12
N ALA A 62 -7.74 9.27 -7.27
CA ALA A 62 -9.09 9.83 -7.17
C ALA A 62 -9.42 10.53 -8.50
N GLY A 63 -9.94 9.79 -9.49
CA GLY A 63 -10.40 10.34 -10.76
C GLY A 63 -10.10 9.55 -12.04
N GLY A 64 -9.50 8.36 -11.97
CA GLY A 64 -9.24 7.54 -13.17
C GLY A 64 -10.46 6.76 -13.63
N GLN A 65 -11.40 7.39 -14.34
CA GLN A 65 -12.41 6.68 -15.14
C GLN A 65 -11.66 5.86 -16.20
N VAL A 66 -11.64 4.54 -16.06
CA VAL A 66 -11.07 3.64 -17.07
C VAL A 66 -12.11 3.50 -18.18
N PHE A 67 -11.84 4.10 -19.35
CA PHE A 67 -12.52 3.76 -20.61
C PHE A 67 -11.87 2.52 -21.22
#